data_AF-A0A7V0YTH8-F1
#
_entry.id   AF-A0A7V0YTH8-F1
#
_cell.length_a   1.000
_cell.length_b   1.000
_cell.length_c   1.000
_cell.angle_alpha   90.00
_cell.angle_beta   90.00
_cell.angle_gamma   90.00
#
_symmetry.space_group_name_H-M   'P 1'
#
loop_
_entity.id
_entity.type
_entity.pdbx_description
1 polymer ?
#
loop_
_entity_poly.entity_id
_entity_poly.type
_entity_poly.pdbx_seq_one_letter_code
_entity_poly.pdbx_strand_id
1 'polypeptide(L)' 'MKCQKCGFDNPKDMKFCGQCGSKLGNICPECGYEIP' A
#
# COMPACT_ATOMS: atom_id res chain seq x y z
N MET A 1 -5.65 -2.63 4.54
CA MET A 1 -4.79 -1.48 4.18
C MET A 1 -5.38 -0.84 2.94
N LYS A 2 -5.78 0.43 3.05
CA LYS A 2 -6.53 1.07 1.99
C LYS A 2 -5.58 1.59 0.92
N CYS A 3 -5.78 1.13 -0.31
CA CYS A 3 -4.99 1.59 -1.46
C CYS A 3 -5.23 3.08 -1.67
N GLN A 4 -4.15 3.87 -1.64
CA GLN A 4 -4.24 5.32 -1.85
C GLN A 4 -4.67 5.69 -3.28
N LYS A 5 -4.51 4.78 -4.26
CA LYS A 5 -4.84 5.04 -5.67
C LYS A 5 -6.30 4.76 -6.02
N CYS A 6 -6.85 3.63 -5.56
CA CYS A 6 -8.21 3.20 -5.93
C CYS A 6 -9.16 3.04 -4.75
N GLY A 7 -8.68 3.21 -3.51
CA GLY A 7 -9.49 3.07 -2.30
C GLY A 7 -9.83 1.63 -1.88
N PHE A 8 -9.37 0.61 -2.62
CA PHE A 8 -9.60 -0.80 -2.29
C PHE A 8 -8.92 -1.20 -0.98
N ASP A 9 -9.62 -1.95 -0.12
CA ASP A 9 -9.03 -2.46 1.12
C ASP A 9 -8.27 -3.76 0.86
N ASN A 10 -6.96 -3.71 1.00
CA ASN A 10 -6.06 -4.84 0.75
C ASN A 10 -5.60 -5.48 2.06
N PRO A 11 -5.29 -6.79 2.08
CA PRO A 11 -4.61 -7.42 3.21
C PRO A 11 -3.30 -6.68 3.56
N LYS A 12 -2.91 -6.70 4.83
CA LYS A 12 -1.72 -5.98 5.32
C LYS A 12 -0.40 -6.54 4.75
N ASP A 13 -0.40 -7.80 4.34
CA ASP A 13 0.76 -8.49 3.76
C ASP A 13 0.88 -8.35 2.24
N MET A 14 -0.05 -7.65 1.58
CA MET A 14 0.00 -7.46 0.12
C MET A 14 1.00 -6.36 -0.25
N LYS A 15 1.96 -6.70 -1.13
CA LYS A 15 2.91 -5.75 -1.74
C LYS A 15 2.29 -4.90 -2.86
N PHE A 16 1.18 -5.35 -3.44
CA PHE A 16 0.48 -4.69 -4.55
C PHE A 16 -1.03 -4.78 -4.34
N CYS A 17 -1.75 -3.78 -4.87
CA CYS A 17 -3.20 -3.73 -4.78
C CYS A 17 -3.84 -4.79 -5.67
N GLY A 18 -4.65 -5.67 -5.09
CA GLY A 18 -5.32 -6.75 -5.82
C GLY A 18 -6.32 -6.27 -6.88
N GLN A 19 -6.77 -5.01 -6.81
CA GLN A 19 -7.73 -4.45 -7.76
C GLN A 19 -7.08 -3.66 -8.90
N CYS A 20 -6.05 -2.83 -8.61
CA CYS A 20 -5.47 -1.91 -9.59
C CYS A 20 -3.96 -2.12 -9.83
N GLY A 21 -3.33 -3.08 -9.15
CA GLY A 21 -1.91 -3.42 -9.31
C GLY A 21 -0.92 -2.41 -8.73
N SER A 22 -1.38 -1.37 -8.02
CA SER A 22 -0.49 -0.34 -7.46
C SER A 22 0.32 -0.88 -6.30
N LYS A 23 1.62 -0.54 -6.22
CA LYS A 23 2.48 -0.94 -5.10
C LYS A 23 1.90 -0.41 -3.78
N LEU A 24 1.72 -1.31 -2.84
CA LEU A 24 1.28 -1.04 -1.48
C LEU A 24 2.54 -1.11 -0.61
N GLY A 25 3.18 0.04 -0.43
CA GLY A 25 4.33 0.16 0.46
C GLY A 25 3.88 0.39 1.90
N ASN A 26 4.58 -0.22 2.86
CA ASN A 26 4.60 0.28 4.23
C ASN A 26 5.50 1.53 4.25
N ILE A 27 4.90 2.64 3.81
CA ILE A 27 5.55 3.94 3.81
C ILE A 27 5.40 4.49 5.23
N CYS A 28 6.50 4.82 5.88
CA CYS A 28 6.44 5.49 7.17
C CYS A 28 5.73 6.85 6.98
N PRO A 29 4.59 7.12 7.64
CA PRO A 29 3.79 8.33 7.39
C PRO A 29 4.49 9.63 7.83
N GLU A 30 5.56 9.51 8.63
CA GLU A 30 6.32 10.65 9.14
C GLU A 30 7.46 11.08 8.20
N CYS A 31 8.11 10.14 7.51
CA CYS A 31 9.29 10.42 6.70
C CYS A 31 9.23 9.94 5.24
N GLY A 32 8.20 9.18 4.85
CA GLY A 32 8.06 8.67 3.48
C GLY A 32 8.96 7.47 3.14
N TYR A 33 9.70 6.91 4.11
CA TYR A 33 10.60 5.78 3.87
C TYR A 33 9.81 4.48 3.64
N GLU A 34 10.10 3.76 2.55
CA GLU A 34 9.59 2.41 2.34
C GLU A 34 10.35 1.44 3.25
N ILE A 35 9.64 0.84 4.21
CA ILE A 35 10.24 -0.21 5.04
C ILE A 35 10.23 -1.50 4.18
N PRO A 36 11.39 -2.07 3.85
CA PRO A 36 11.50 -3.26 3.01
C PRO A 36 10.88 -4.52 3.64
#